data_AF-A0A6L9GC66-F1
#
_entry.id   AF-A0A6L9GC66-F1
#
_cell.length_a   1.000
_cell.length_b   1.000
_cell.length_c   1.000
_cell.angle_alpha   90.00
_cell.angle_beta   90.00
_cell.angle_gamma   90.00
#
_symmetry.space_group_name_H-M   'P 1'
#
loop_
_entity.id
_entity.type
_entity.pdbx_description
1 polymer ?
#
loop_
_entity_poly.entity_id
_entity_poly.type
_entity_poly.pdbx_seq_one_letter_code
_entity_poly.pdbx_strand_id
1 'polypeptide(L)'
;GAYDLLFTSGGIGPTHDDITADAVAAAHGTTVQVDAQARALLQARCDRMGVELNENRLRMARIPVGATLIDNAVSAAPGFSIGHTHVMAGVPEVFRAMVDWLIPNLPGGRPVQSLSVEVRRGESDVAEGLAEVAKG
;
A
#
# COMPACT_ATOMS: atom_id res chain seq x y z
N GLY A 1 -19.28 -6.56 4.72
CA GLY A 1 -19.69 -5.18 4.36
C GLY A 1 -19.95 -5.11 2.86
N ALA A 2 -20.09 -3.93 2.28
CA ALA A 2 -20.26 -3.78 0.81
C ALA A 2 -18.97 -4.05 0.01
N TYR A 3 -17.82 -4.13 0.69
CA TYR A 3 -16.50 -4.33 0.09
C TYR A 3 -15.73 -5.42 0.85
N ASP A 4 -14.94 -6.20 0.12
CA ASP A 4 -14.09 -7.27 0.66
C ASP A 4 -12.68 -6.79 1.02
N LEU A 5 -12.14 -5.81 0.28
CA LEU A 5 -10.83 -5.21 0.48
C LEU A 5 -10.93 -3.69 0.37
N LEU A 6 -10.20 -2.97 1.23
CA LEU A 6 -10.08 -1.52 1.21
C LEU A 6 -8.60 -1.13 1.12
N PHE A 7 -8.28 -0.28 0.15
CA PHE A 7 -6.95 0.28 -0.03
C PHE A 7 -7.02 1.79 0.04
N THR A 8 -6.09 2.40 0.75
CA THR A 8 -5.92 3.86 0.78
C THR A 8 -4.44 4.23 0.82
N SER A 9 -4.11 5.42 0.34
CA SER A 9 -2.76 5.96 0.38
C SER A 9 -2.73 7.42 0.81
N GLY A 10 -1.65 7.80 1.49
CA GLY A 10 -1.45 9.15 2.00
C GLY A 10 -2.00 9.38 3.42
N GLY A 11 -1.62 10.51 4.01
CA GLY A 11 -2.05 10.90 5.37
C GLY A 11 -1.39 10.10 6.49
N ILE A 12 -0.19 9.52 6.26
CA ILE A 12 0.62 8.78 7.25
C ILE A 12 2.04 9.36 7.42
N GLY A 13 2.26 10.58 6.94
CA GLY A 13 3.51 11.30 7.09
C GLY A 13 3.72 11.94 8.48
N PRO A 14 4.71 12.84 8.59
CA PRO A 14 5.11 13.43 9.87
C PRO A 14 4.30 14.68 10.24
N THR A 15 3.38 15.16 9.40
CA THR A 15 2.68 16.43 9.64
C THR A 15 1.42 16.24 10.48
N HIS A 16 0.78 17.35 10.85
CA HIS A 16 -0.38 17.34 11.75
C HIS A 16 -1.67 16.94 11.02
N ASP A 17 -1.72 17.18 9.71
CA ASP A 17 -2.79 16.81 8.78
C ASP A 17 -2.72 15.34 8.32
N ASP A 18 -1.63 14.64 8.64
CA ASP A 18 -1.53 13.18 8.49
C ASP A 18 -2.36 12.45 9.57
N ILE A 19 -3.66 12.30 9.29
CA ILE A 19 -4.67 11.73 10.21
C ILE A 19 -5.16 10.33 9.82
N THR A 20 -4.62 9.71 8.76
CA THR A 20 -5.15 8.44 8.23
C THR A 20 -5.03 7.30 9.24
N ALA A 21 -3.92 7.22 9.99
CA ALA A 21 -3.77 6.20 11.04
C ALA A 21 -4.84 6.34 12.14
N ASP A 22 -5.10 7.57 12.57
CA ASP A 22 -6.11 7.90 13.59
C ASP A 22 -7.53 7.56 13.10
N ALA A 23 -7.85 7.94 11.85
CA ALA A 23 -9.15 7.65 11.24
C ALA A 23 -9.40 6.15 11.06
N VAL A 24 -8.38 5.40 10.63
CA VAL A 24 -8.50 3.94 10.45
C VAL A 24 -8.61 3.23 11.80
N ALA A 25 -7.85 3.66 12.82
CA ALA A 25 -7.99 3.11 14.17
C ALA A 25 -9.42 3.29 14.70
N ALA A 26 -9.99 4.49 14.56
CA ALA A 26 -11.37 4.78 14.97
C ALA A 26 -12.38 3.89 14.22
N ALA A 27 -12.22 3.71 12.91
CA ALA A 27 -13.09 2.87 12.10
C ALA A 27 -13.06 1.37 12.50
N HIS A 28 -11.91 0.90 13.01
CA HIS A 28 -11.73 -0.47 13.50
C HIS A 28 -11.97 -0.61 15.01
N GLY A 29 -12.41 0.45 15.70
CA GLY A 29 -12.67 0.42 17.15
C GLY A 29 -11.42 0.21 18.01
N THR A 30 -10.26 0.64 17.51
CA THR A 30 -8.96 0.51 18.19
C THR A 30 -8.31 1.88 18.41
N THR A 31 -7.13 1.91 19.03
CA THR A 31 -6.33 3.13 19.23
C THR A 31 -5.03 3.05 18.44
N VAL A 32 -4.35 4.18 18.25
CA VAL A 32 -3.00 4.21 17.69
C VAL A 32 -1.94 4.30 18.78
N GLN A 33 -0.84 3.59 18.59
CA GLN A 33 0.31 3.62 19.48
C GLN A 33 1.59 3.72 18.66
N VAL A 34 2.69 4.16 19.29
CA VAL A 34 4.00 4.08 18.65
C VAL A 34 4.41 2.62 18.61
N ASP A 35 4.43 2.04 17.41
CA ASP A 35 4.86 0.67 17.20
C ASP A 35 6.38 0.56 17.35
N ALA A 36 6.83 -0.45 18.11
CA ALA A 36 8.24 -0.62 18.44
C ALA A 36 9.07 -0.99 17.20
N GLN A 37 8.53 -1.78 16.28
CA GLN A 37 9.21 -2.17 15.05
C GLN A 37 9.30 -1.00 14.08
N ALA A 38 8.21 -0.25 13.88
CA ALA A 38 8.17 0.96 13.07
C ALA A 38 9.16 2.01 13.61
N ARG A 39 9.19 2.22 14.92
CA ARG A 39 10.17 3.11 15.57
C ARG A 39 11.60 2.66 15.31
N ALA A 40 11.91 1.38 15.43
CA ALA A 40 13.25 0.85 15.20
C ALA A 40 13.71 1.07 13.74
N LEU A 41 12.82 0.84 12.77
CA LEU A 41 13.09 1.12 11.36
C LEU A 41 13.39 2.60 11.12
N LEU A 42 12.56 3.49 11.67
CA LEU A 42 12.76 4.94 11.55
C LEU A 42 14.06 5.40 12.21
N GLN A 43 14.38 4.89 13.39
CA GLN A 43 15.63 5.20 14.08
C GLN A 43 16.84 4.81 13.22
N ALA A 44 16.86 3.57 12.72
CA ALA A 44 17.96 3.09 11.88
C ALA A 44 18.13 3.93 10.59
N ARG A 45 17.04 4.46 10.03
CA ARG A 45 17.13 5.39 8.89
C ARG A 45 17.67 6.75 9.30
N CYS A 46 17.21 7.30 10.42
CA CYS A 46 17.68 8.58 10.94
C CYS A 46 19.20 8.51 11.20
N ASP A 47 19.68 7.43 11.82
CA ASP A 47 21.10 7.18 12.08
C ASP A 47 21.92 7.13 10.78
N ARG A 48 21.46 6.40 9.76
CA ARG A 48 22.12 6.35 8.44
C ARG A 48 22.18 7.70 7.74
N MET A 49 21.17 8.54 7.95
CA MET A 49 21.08 9.87 7.35
C MET A 49 21.81 10.95 8.18
N GLY A 50 22.32 10.61 9.37
CA GLY A 50 22.93 11.58 10.28
C GLY A 50 21.94 12.63 10.82
N VAL A 51 20.67 12.28 10.95
CA VAL A 51 19.61 13.17 11.45
C VAL A 51 18.98 12.60 12.71
N GLU A 52 18.40 13.47 13.54
CA GLU A 52 17.70 13.06 14.75
C GLU A 52 16.28 12.54 14.45
N LEU A 53 15.89 11.48 15.17
CA LEU A 53 14.50 11.03 15.26
C LEU A 53 13.71 11.98 16.19
N ASN A 54 13.22 13.07 15.62
CA ASN A 54 12.38 14.03 16.36
C ASN A 54 10.91 13.56 16.48
N GLU A 55 10.13 14.31 17.26
CA GLU A 55 8.71 14.00 17.51
C GLU A 55 7.88 13.91 16.23
N ASN A 56 8.12 14.80 15.24
CA ASN A 56 7.41 14.77 13.96
C ASN A 56 7.69 13.48 13.18
N ARG A 57 8.95 13.01 13.15
CA ARG A 57 9.28 11.73 12.53
C ARG A 57 8.71 10.55 13.32
N LEU A 58 8.67 10.65 14.65
CA LEU A 58 8.08 9.62 15.50
C LEU A 58 6.58 9.45 15.25
N ARG A 59 5.87 10.48 14.77
CA ARG A 59 4.45 10.36 14.35
C ARG A 59 4.24 9.32 13.26
N MET A 60 5.22 9.11 12.37
CA MET A 60 5.16 8.09 11.31
C MET A 60 5.27 6.65 11.85
N ALA A 61 5.59 6.46 13.13
CA ALA A 61 5.53 5.17 13.80
C ALA A 61 4.22 4.94 14.56
N ARG A 62 3.23 5.85 14.44
CA ARG A 62 1.90 5.66 15.03
C ARG A 62 1.09 4.69 14.19
N ILE A 63 0.82 3.52 14.73
CA ILE A 63 0.14 2.42 14.06
C ILE A 63 -1.06 1.98 14.89
N PRO A 64 -2.22 1.65 14.28
CA PRO A 64 -3.35 1.08 14.99
C PRO A 64 -2.98 -0.22 15.72
N VAL A 65 -3.42 -0.38 16.96
CA VAL A 65 -3.19 -1.61 17.74
C VAL A 65 -3.88 -2.79 17.03
N GLY A 66 -3.11 -3.86 16.80
CA GLY A 66 -3.55 -5.04 16.07
C GLY A 66 -3.31 -5.00 14.55
N ALA A 67 -2.74 -3.91 14.03
CA ALA A 67 -2.30 -3.83 12.64
C ALA A 67 -0.93 -4.49 12.43
N THR A 68 -0.70 -4.97 11.21
CA THR A 68 0.59 -5.50 10.74
C THR A 68 1.26 -4.48 9.83
N LEU A 69 2.57 -4.27 9.98
CA LEU A 69 3.29 -3.34 9.12
C LEU A 69 3.36 -3.82 7.67
N ILE A 70 3.22 -2.88 6.73
CA ILE A 70 3.55 -3.08 5.32
C ILE A 70 4.98 -2.60 5.13
N ASP A 71 5.87 -3.55 4.89
CA ASP A 71 7.29 -3.27 4.69
C ASP A 71 7.51 -2.60 3.32
N ASN A 72 8.55 -1.76 3.24
CA ASN A 72 8.97 -1.19 1.97
C ASN A 72 10.47 -0.93 1.94
N ALA A 73 11.15 -1.43 0.91
CA ALA A 73 12.60 -1.30 0.77
C ALA A 73 13.07 0.15 0.49
N VAL A 74 12.14 1.05 0.11
CA VAL A 74 12.42 2.43 -0.28
C VAL A 74 12.48 3.35 0.94
N SER A 75 11.67 3.09 1.97
CA SER A 75 11.56 3.95 3.14
C SER A 75 11.40 3.22 4.46
N ALA A 76 11.82 3.88 5.53
CA ALA A 76 11.66 3.33 6.88
C ALA A 76 10.31 3.68 7.51
N ALA A 77 9.47 4.47 6.84
CA ALA A 77 8.11 4.76 7.29
C ALA A 77 7.21 3.64 6.76
N PRO A 78 6.71 2.74 7.62
CA PRO A 78 5.89 1.63 7.16
C PRO A 78 4.45 2.08 6.92
N GLY A 79 3.80 1.44 5.94
CA GLY A 79 2.34 1.40 5.88
C GLY A 79 1.83 0.37 6.88
N PHE A 80 0.53 0.11 6.91
CA PHE A 80 -0.02 -0.95 7.76
C PHE A 80 -1.28 -1.58 7.18
N SER A 81 -1.55 -2.80 7.62
CA SER A 81 -2.77 -3.56 7.32
C SER A 81 -3.50 -3.91 8.59
N ILE A 82 -4.82 -3.70 8.64
CA ILE A 82 -5.69 -4.15 9.73
C ILE A 82 -6.95 -4.77 9.14
N GLY A 83 -7.16 -6.06 9.41
CA GLY A 83 -8.16 -6.87 8.71
C GLY A 83 -7.95 -6.79 7.19
N HIS A 84 -8.96 -6.31 6.48
CA HIS A 84 -8.96 -6.12 5.03
C HIS A 84 -8.69 -4.66 4.59
N THR A 85 -8.20 -3.81 5.50
CA THR A 85 -7.85 -2.42 5.23
C THR A 85 -6.34 -2.28 5.12
N HIS A 86 -5.86 -1.76 4.00
CA HIS A 86 -4.44 -1.56 3.71
C HIS A 86 -4.15 -0.08 3.48
N VAL A 87 -3.26 0.49 4.30
CA VAL A 87 -2.88 1.90 4.28
C VAL A 87 -1.42 2.02 3.86
N MET A 88 -1.17 2.80 2.80
CA MET A 88 0.14 2.97 2.20
C MET A 88 0.56 4.45 2.16
N ALA A 89 1.84 4.70 1.91
CA ALA A 89 2.34 6.07 1.75
C ALA A 89 1.80 6.70 0.45
N GLY A 90 1.62 8.03 0.45
CA GLY A 90 1.18 8.78 -0.73
C GLY A 90 2.31 9.08 -1.73
N VAL A 91 3.58 8.95 -1.31
CA VAL A 91 4.74 9.17 -2.19
C VAL A 91 4.80 8.06 -3.24
N PRO A 92 4.73 8.35 -4.56
CA PRO A 92 4.54 7.32 -5.58
C PRO A 92 5.56 6.18 -5.57
N GLU A 93 6.83 6.47 -5.30
CA GLU A 93 7.89 5.46 -5.25
C GLU A 93 7.73 4.51 -4.05
N VAL A 94 7.40 5.08 -2.89
CA VAL A 94 7.16 4.32 -1.65
C VAL A 94 5.89 3.48 -1.78
N PHE A 95 4.83 4.07 -2.35
CA PHE A 95 3.57 3.38 -2.63
C PHE A 95 3.80 2.11 -3.48
N ARG A 96 4.56 2.22 -4.58
CA ARG A 96 4.86 1.06 -5.44
C ARG A 96 5.56 -0.05 -4.67
N ALA A 97 6.59 0.29 -3.88
CA ALA A 97 7.31 -0.70 -3.07
C ALA A 97 6.41 -1.38 -2.03
N MET A 98 5.47 -0.64 -1.44
CA MET A 98 4.46 -1.20 -0.53
C MET A 98 3.48 -2.13 -1.27
N VAL A 99 3.05 -1.76 -2.48
CA VAL A 99 2.18 -2.61 -3.31
C VAL A 99 2.89 -3.90 -3.70
N ASP A 100 4.16 -3.84 -4.11
CA ASP A 100 4.97 -5.01 -4.46
C ASP A 100 5.10 -5.99 -3.29
N TRP A 101 5.25 -5.46 -2.07
CA TRP A 101 5.24 -6.28 -0.87
C TRP A 101 3.85 -6.82 -0.52
N LEU A 102 2.80 -6.02 -0.73
CA LEU A 102 1.43 -6.35 -0.32
C LEU A 102 0.79 -7.41 -1.22
N ILE A 103 0.95 -7.33 -2.55
CA ILE A 103 0.29 -8.21 -3.53
C ILE A 103 0.42 -9.70 -3.18
N PRO A 104 1.62 -10.25 -2.88
CA PRO A 104 1.78 -11.66 -2.53
C PRO A 104 1.08 -12.08 -1.23
N ASN A 105 0.77 -11.12 -0.35
CA ASN A 105 0.15 -11.34 0.96
C ASN A 105 -1.38 -11.16 0.94
N LEU A 106 -1.94 -10.69 -0.17
CA LEU A 106 -3.38 -10.53 -0.32
C LEU A 106 -4.07 -11.90 -0.50
N PRO A 107 -5.32 -12.04 -0.04
CA PRO A 107 -6.10 -13.23 -0.35
C PRO A 107 -6.18 -13.40 -1.87
N GLY A 108 -5.81 -14.58 -2.36
CA GLY A 108 -5.91 -14.91 -3.78
C GLY A 108 -7.35 -14.86 -4.29
N GLY A 109 -7.52 -14.41 -5.53
CA GLY A 109 -8.79 -14.48 -6.27
C GLY A 109 -8.73 -15.48 -7.42
N ARG A 110 -9.74 -15.46 -8.29
CA ARG A 110 -9.64 -16.19 -9.57
C ARG A 110 -8.46 -15.61 -10.37
N PRO A 111 -7.58 -16.44 -10.94
CA PRO A 111 -6.44 -15.96 -11.71
C PRO A 111 -6.94 -15.17 -12.93
N VAL A 112 -6.33 -14.02 -13.18
CA VAL A 112 -6.51 -13.30 -14.44
C VAL A 112 -5.86 -14.14 -15.53
N GLN A 113 -6.67 -14.59 -16.49
CA GLN A 113 -6.17 -15.24 -17.70
C GLN A 113 -6.02 -14.17 -18.78
N SER A 114 -4.79 -13.97 -19.26
CA SER A 114 -4.49 -13.05 -20.35
C SER A 114 -3.62 -13.77 -21.37
N LEU A 115 -4.02 -13.70 -22.64
CA LEU A 115 -3.27 -14.20 -23.78
C LEU A 115 -3.00 -13.02 -24.73
N SER A 116 -1.73 -12.72 -24.96
CA SER A 116 -1.33 -11.71 -25.95
C SER A 116 -0.91 -12.40 -27.24
N VAL A 117 -1.54 -12.02 -28.36
CA VAL A 117 -1.21 -12.52 -29.70
C VAL A 117 -0.68 -11.37 -30.53
N GLU A 118 0.57 -11.46 -30.97
CA GLU A 118 1.19 -10.47 -31.86
C GLU A 118 0.93 -10.87 -33.32
N VAL A 119 0.43 -9.92 -34.13
CA VAL A 119 0.21 -10.11 -35.57
C VAL A 119 0.87 -8.99 -36.37
N ARG A 120 1.58 -9.35 -37.44
CA ARG A 120 2.19 -8.40 -38.39
C ARG A 120 1.22 -8.08 -39.53
N ARG A 121 0.04 -7.55 -39.20
CA ARG A 121 -0.99 -7.08 -40.15
C ARG A 121 -1.58 -5.76 -39.68
N GLY A 122 -2.22 -5.01 -40.59
CA GLY A 122 -2.92 -3.78 -40.21
C GLY A 122 -4.13 -4.09 -39.33
N GLU A 123 -4.50 -3.19 -38.42
CA GLU A 123 -5.64 -3.38 -37.51
C GLU A 123 -6.94 -3.65 -38.29
N SER A 124 -7.16 -2.95 -39.40
CA SER A 124 -8.31 -3.16 -40.29
C SER A 124 -8.39 -4.57 -40.87
N ASP A 125 -7.26 -5.26 -41.05
CA ASP A 125 -7.22 -6.62 -41.64
C ASP A 125 -7.66 -7.70 -40.63
N VAL A 126 -7.62 -7.39 -39.33
CA VAL A 126 -7.96 -8.33 -38.25
C VAL A 126 -9.21 -7.92 -37.48
N ALA A 127 -9.78 -6.75 -37.76
CA ALA A 127 -10.90 -6.16 -37.05
C ALA A 127 -12.14 -7.07 -37.02
N GLU A 128 -12.51 -7.70 -38.14
CA GLU A 128 -13.64 -8.62 -38.18
C GLU A 128 -13.43 -9.85 -37.29
N GLY A 129 -12.23 -10.44 -37.31
CA GLY A 129 -11.88 -11.57 -36.45
C GLY A 129 -11.87 -11.21 -34.97
N LEU A 130 -11.37 -10.03 -34.61
CA LEU A 130 -11.42 -9.51 -33.24
C LEU A 130 -12.86 -9.25 -32.77
N ALA A 131 -13.73 -8.76 -33.66
CA ALA A 131 -15.14 -8.53 -33.36
C ALA A 131 -15.90 -9.83 -33.06
N GLU A 132 -15.56 -10.93 -33.73
CA GLU A 132 -16.16 -12.24 -33.46
C GLU A 132 -15.68 -12.82 -32.12
N VAL A 133 -14.39 -12.66 -31.78
CA VAL A 133 -13.85 -13.06 -30.46
C VAL A 133 -14.51 -12.27 -29.32
N ALA A 134 -14.80 -10.98 -29.52
CA ALA A 134 -15.43 -10.14 -28.50
C ALA A 134 -16.91 -10.49 -28.20
N LYS A 135 -17.58 -11.26 -29.08
CA LYS A 135 -18.97 -11.69 -28.90
C LYS A 135 -19.10 -13.04 -28.17
N GLY A 136 -18.02 -13.82 -28.09
CA GLY A 136 -17.98 -15.13 -27.41
C GLY A 136 -17.58 -15.02 -25.95
#